data_AF-W2SSW2-F1
#
_entry.id   AF-W2SSW2-F1
#
_cell.length_a   1.000
_cell.length_b   1.000
_cell.length_c   1.000
_cell.angle_alpha   90.00
_cell.angle_beta   90.00
_cell.angle_gamma   90.00
#
_symmetry.space_group_name_H-M   'P 1'
#
loop_
_entity.id
_entity.type
_entity.pdbx_description
1 polymer ?
#
loop_
_entity_poly.entity_id
_entity_poly.type
_entity_poly.pdbx_seq_one_letter_code
_entity_poly.pdbx_strand_id
1 'polypeptide(L)'
;MDTSLLFPLAQAYTKASTLLKKILLRSIENSIKAIGMDNQDMLHLLEECPVGAESLVARVVHLLTERHTATREVVSRMKKLHETRHTDVRSLIPILNGLEREDIIRILPLFVLKPAYQNSVGLVFKKLLTGRNVDTGEPTLSAPELIFEYHKVHPSTPEEFEVQTASKLFPFNVH
;
A
#
# COMPACT_ATOMS: atom_id res chain seq x y z
N MET A 1 14.61 19.62 10.89
CA MET A 1 13.57 18.91 11.66
C MET A 1 14.27 17.80 12.40
N ASP A 2 14.02 17.63 13.69
CA ASP A 2 14.61 16.54 14.47
C ASP A 2 13.83 15.24 14.16
N THR A 3 14.47 14.33 13.41
CA THR A 3 13.85 13.08 12.94
C THR A 3 13.83 12.00 14.01
N SER A 4 14.60 12.15 15.09
CA SER A 4 14.60 11.23 16.23
C SER A 4 13.23 11.15 16.93
N LEU A 5 12.39 12.17 16.75
CA LEU A 5 11.04 12.23 17.32
C LEU A 5 9.99 11.40 16.56
N LEU A 6 10.32 10.84 15.39
CA LEU A 6 9.38 10.01 14.61
C LEU A 6 8.88 8.79 15.40
N PHE A 7 9.80 8.09 16.06
CA PHE A 7 9.46 6.88 16.80
C PHE A 7 8.67 7.19 18.09
N PRO A 8 9.08 8.16 18.94
CA PRO A 8 8.24 8.64 20.04
C PRO A 8 6.85 9.12 19.60
N LEU A 9 6.75 9.82 18.46
CA LEU A 9 5.47 10.24 17.90
C LEU A 9 4.58 9.05 17.56
N ALA A 10 5.14 7.99 16.96
CA ALA A 10 4.40 6.77 16.67
C ALA A 10 3.94 6.06 17.95
N GLN A 11 4.75 6.03 19.01
CA GLN A 11 4.35 5.51 20.31
C GLN A 11 3.24 6.35 20.98
N ALA A 12 3.28 7.67 20.83
CA ALA A 12 2.20 8.55 21.31
C ALA A 12 0.93 8.35 20.47
N TYR A 13 1.07 8.17 19.16
CA TYR A 13 -0.04 7.90 18.24
C TYR A 13 -0.82 6.66 18.66
N THR A 14 -0.15 5.58 19.09
CA THR A 14 -0.84 4.32 19.44
C THR A 14 -1.81 4.49 20.61
N LYS A 15 -1.46 5.36 21.55
CA LYS A 15 -2.23 5.71 22.76
C LYS A 15 -3.25 6.82 22.54
N ALA A 16 -3.21 7.49 21.39
CA ALA A 16 -4.07 8.64 21.11
C ALA A 16 -5.53 8.22 20.82
N SER A 17 -6.47 9.12 21.14
CA SER A 17 -7.87 8.95 20.78
C SER A 17 -8.06 8.94 19.27
N THR A 18 -9.17 8.36 18.78
CA THR A 18 -9.49 8.32 17.34
C THR A 18 -9.48 9.71 16.69
N LEU A 19 -9.96 10.73 17.40
CA LEU A 19 -9.94 12.11 16.91
C LEU A 19 -8.50 12.62 16.74
N LEU A 20 -7.66 12.43 17.76
CA LEU A 20 -6.26 12.85 17.71
C LEU A 20 -5.47 12.10 16.63
N LYS A 21 -5.70 10.78 16.47
CA LYS A 21 -5.12 10.00 15.37
C LYS A 21 -5.45 10.62 14.01
N LYS A 22 -6.71 11.01 13.78
CA LYS A 22 -7.12 11.67 12.52
C LYS A 22 -6.44 13.02 12.31
N ILE A 23 -6.29 13.82 13.36
CA ILE A 23 -5.60 15.12 13.30
C ILE A 23 -4.11 14.93 13.00
N LEU A 24 -3.45 13.98 13.68
CA LEU A 24 -2.04 13.64 13.45
C LEU A 24 -1.80 13.21 11.99
N LEU A 25 -2.59 12.28 11.46
CA LEU A 25 -2.43 11.80 10.07
C LEU A 25 -2.55 12.91 9.01
N ARG A 26 -3.26 14.00 9.31
CA ARG A 26 -3.42 15.16 8.42
C ARG A 26 -2.32 16.22 8.58
N SER A 27 -1.71 16.31 9.76
CA SER A 27 -0.74 17.38 10.09
C SER A 27 0.71 17.01 9.76
N ILE A 28 1.04 15.72 9.65
CA ILE A 28 2.41 15.25 9.42
C ILE A 28 2.93 15.47 7.98
N GLU A 29 2.09 15.88 7.04
CA GLU A 29 2.42 15.85 5.61
C GLU A 29 3.70 16.60 5.23
N ASN A 30 3.77 17.90 5.55
CA ASN A 30 4.93 18.74 5.19
C ASN A 30 6.21 18.22 5.86
N SER A 31 6.09 17.79 7.11
CA SER A 31 7.19 17.24 7.89
C SER A 31 7.74 15.96 7.28
N ILE A 32 6.89 14.99 6.96
CA ILE A 32 7.32 13.71 6.38
C ILE A 32 7.96 13.90 5.01
N LYS A 33 7.37 14.75 4.15
CA LYS A 33 7.93 15.04 2.83
C LYS A 33 9.33 15.67 2.90
N ALA A 34 9.63 16.44 3.94
CA ALA A 34 10.94 17.05 4.15
C ALA A 34 12.02 16.06 4.67
N ILE A 35 11.62 14.93 5.26
CA ILE A 35 12.55 13.92 5.82
C ILE A 35 13.16 13.04 4.72
N GLY A 36 12.33 12.64 3.74
CA GLY A 36 12.76 11.78 2.63
C GLY A 36 12.84 10.29 2.98
N MET A 37 13.04 9.46 1.96
CA MET A 37 12.96 7.99 2.03
C MET A 37 14.22 7.29 2.55
N ASP A 38 15.37 7.98 2.56
CA ASP A 38 16.66 7.38 2.96
C ASP A 38 17.06 7.73 4.42
N ASN A 39 16.21 8.49 5.12
CA ASN A 39 16.44 8.87 6.50
C ASN A 39 16.37 7.65 7.43
N GLN A 40 17.38 7.50 8.29
CA GLN A 40 17.54 6.31 9.14
C GLN A 40 16.44 6.20 10.21
N ASP A 41 16.00 7.31 10.81
CA ASP A 41 14.91 7.27 11.80
C ASP A 41 13.58 6.88 11.15
N MET A 42 13.35 7.30 9.90
CA MET A 42 12.19 6.92 9.10
C MET A 42 12.23 5.42 8.76
N LEU A 43 13.37 4.92 8.27
CA LEU A 43 13.54 3.49 8.00
C LEU A 43 13.39 2.65 9.26
N HIS A 44 13.92 3.13 10.39
CA HIS A 44 13.76 2.49 11.69
C HIS A 44 12.28 2.43 12.12
N LEU A 45 11.51 3.50 11.91
CA LEU A 45 10.06 3.49 12.17
C LEU A 45 9.31 2.45 11.32
N LEU A 46 9.71 2.22 10.07
CA LEU A 46 9.11 1.19 9.21
C LEU A 46 9.45 -0.22 9.68
N GLU A 47 10.71 -0.44 10.07
CA GLU A 47 11.21 -1.74 10.56
C GLU A 47 10.57 -2.13 11.90
N GLU A 48 10.64 -1.22 12.87
CA GLU A 48 10.24 -1.44 14.27
C GLU A 48 8.89 -0.79 14.58
N CYS A 49 7.99 -0.75 13.59
CA CYS A 49 6.68 -0.11 13.67
C CYS A 49 5.99 -0.44 15.00
N PRO A 50 5.66 0.54 15.87
CA PRO A 50 4.94 0.25 17.11
C PRO A 50 3.57 -0.40 16.83
N VAL A 51 3.18 -1.41 17.61
CA VAL A 51 1.87 -2.07 17.46
C VAL A 51 0.74 -1.05 17.64
N GLY A 52 -0.13 -0.94 16.64
CA GLY A 52 -1.20 0.06 16.59
C GLY A 52 -0.82 1.37 15.87
N ALA A 53 0.41 1.46 15.32
CA ALA A 53 0.87 2.57 14.48
C ALA A 53 0.85 2.25 12.97
N GLU A 54 0.30 1.10 12.55
CA GLU A 54 0.34 0.63 11.17
C GLU A 54 -0.31 1.65 10.20
N SER A 55 -1.41 2.29 10.62
CA SER A 55 -2.07 3.34 9.84
C SER A 55 -1.25 4.62 9.72
N LEU A 56 -0.41 4.93 10.71
CA LEU A 56 0.54 6.04 10.65
C LEU A 56 1.66 5.72 9.67
N VAL A 57 2.26 4.54 9.77
CA VAL A 57 3.31 4.07 8.85
C VAL A 57 2.81 4.02 7.41
N ALA A 58 1.61 3.48 7.16
CA ALA A 58 1.00 3.49 5.83
C ALA A 58 0.83 4.92 5.28
N ARG A 59 0.43 5.89 6.13
CA ARG A 59 0.32 7.30 5.73
C ARG A 59 1.68 7.92 5.43
N VAL A 60 2.71 7.62 6.23
CA VAL A 60 4.09 8.09 5.99
C VAL A 60 4.58 7.63 4.62
N VAL A 61 4.47 6.33 4.32
CA VAL A 61 4.93 5.79 3.03
C VAL A 61 4.11 6.34 1.87
N HIS A 62 2.80 6.46 2.03
CA HIS A 62 1.96 7.10 1.00
C HIS A 62 2.46 8.51 0.68
N LEU A 63 2.69 9.34 1.71
CA LEU A 63 3.16 10.72 1.53
C LEU A 63 4.53 10.81 0.85
N LEU A 64 5.45 9.92 1.20
CA LEU A 64 6.79 9.86 0.61
C LEU A 64 6.76 9.45 -0.88
N THR A 65 5.71 8.74 -1.29
CA THR A 65 5.62 8.12 -2.62
C THR A 65 4.56 8.75 -3.53
N GLU A 66 3.97 9.89 -3.15
CA GLU A 66 2.99 10.60 -3.99
C GLU A 66 3.60 11.09 -5.31
N ARG A 67 4.87 11.51 -5.28
CA ARG A 67 5.59 12.09 -6.42
C ARG A 67 6.86 11.33 -6.79
N HIS A 68 7.21 10.34 -5.99
CA HIS A 68 8.46 9.61 -6.10
C HIS A 68 8.19 8.12 -5.98
N THR A 69 9.03 7.34 -6.65
CA THR A 69 9.00 5.90 -6.54
C THR A 69 9.61 5.47 -5.20
N ALA A 70 9.01 4.48 -4.54
CA ALA A 70 9.52 3.94 -3.28
C ALA A 70 10.93 3.37 -3.45
N THR A 71 11.82 3.62 -2.49
CA THR A 71 13.16 3.01 -2.47
C THR A 71 13.07 1.53 -2.08
N ARG A 72 14.09 0.74 -2.44
CA ARG A 72 14.15 -0.69 -2.08
C ARG A 72 14.01 -0.93 -0.57
N GLU A 73 14.64 -0.07 0.23
CA GLU A 73 14.58 -0.13 1.69
C GLU A 73 13.15 0.08 2.22
N VAL A 74 12.39 1.02 1.63
CA VAL A 74 10.98 1.26 1.98
C VAL A 74 10.09 0.10 1.55
N VAL A 75 10.28 -0.40 0.32
CA VAL A 75 9.54 -1.54 -0.23
C VAL A 75 9.71 -2.78 0.65
N SER A 76 10.96 -3.14 0.95
CA SER A 76 11.29 -4.33 1.74
C SER A 76 10.65 -4.29 3.13
N ARG A 77 10.75 -3.16 3.84
CA ARG A 77 10.20 -3.00 5.20
C ARG A 77 8.68 -3.00 5.21
N MET A 78 8.04 -2.34 4.25
CA MET A 78 6.59 -2.34 4.15
C MET A 78 6.03 -3.71 3.77
N LYS A 79 6.71 -4.44 2.87
CA LYS A 79 6.37 -5.82 2.55
C LYS A 79 6.47 -6.71 3.80
N LYS A 80 7.61 -6.67 4.51
CA LYS A 80 7.81 -7.40 5.76
C LYS A 80 6.76 -7.06 6.82
N LEU A 81 6.44 -5.78 7.00
CA LEU A 81 5.41 -5.34 7.94
C LEU A 81 4.03 -5.91 7.59
N HIS A 82 3.65 -5.89 6.30
CA HIS A 82 2.39 -6.46 5.85
C HIS A 82 2.33 -7.98 6.05
N GLU A 83 3.39 -8.69 5.66
CA GLU A 83 3.46 -10.15 5.80
C GLU A 83 3.42 -10.61 7.26
N THR A 84 4.09 -9.88 8.16
CA THR A 84 4.19 -10.23 9.59
C THR A 84 2.95 -9.84 10.39
N ARG A 85 2.26 -8.75 10.02
CA ARG A 85 1.12 -8.22 10.80
C ARG A 85 -0.23 -8.29 10.11
N HIS A 86 -0.27 -8.79 8.88
CA HIS A 86 -1.49 -8.80 8.05
C HIS A 86 -2.17 -7.43 8.01
N THR A 87 -1.37 -6.37 7.76
CA THR A 87 -1.88 -5.00 7.68
C THR A 87 -2.91 -4.86 6.55
N ASP A 88 -3.68 -3.78 6.55
CA ASP A 88 -4.57 -3.47 5.42
C ASP A 88 -3.78 -3.49 4.10
N VAL A 89 -4.20 -4.34 3.15
CA VAL A 89 -3.49 -4.54 1.86
C VAL A 89 -3.35 -3.25 1.06
N ARG A 90 -4.22 -2.24 1.28
CA ARG A 90 -4.11 -0.93 0.65
C ARG A 90 -2.84 -0.19 1.04
N SER A 91 -2.21 -0.55 2.16
CA SER A 91 -0.90 -0.01 2.56
C SER A 91 0.23 -0.37 1.59
N LEU A 92 0.04 -1.39 0.74
CA LEU A 92 0.99 -1.78 -0.30
C LEU A 92 0.82 -0.99 -1.62
N ILE A 93 -0.34 -0.36 -1.84
CA ILE A 93 -0.63 0.43 -3.06
C ILE A 93 0.46 1.46 -3.40
N PRO A 94 1.01 2.22 -2.42
CA PRO A 94 2.03 3.22 -2.73
C PRO A 94 3.35 2.61 -3.22
N ILE A 95 3.64 1.35 -2.86
CA ILE A 95 4.89 0.66 -3.18
C ILE A 95 4.77 -0.39 -4.29
N LEU A 96 3.61 -0.51 -4.96
CA LEU A 96 3.36 -1.54 -5.99
C LEU A 96 4.46 -1.63 -7.06
N ASN A 97 5.06 -0.50 -7.44
CA ASN A 97 6.12 -0.45 -8.44
C ASN A 97 7.43 -1.12 -7.99
N GLY A 98 7.63 -1.31 -6.68
CA GLY A 98 8.79 -2.03 -6.15
C GLY A 98 8.51 -3.50 -5.81
N LEU A 99 7.25 -3.93 -5.90
CA LEU A 99 6.91 -5.32 -5.63
C LEU A 99 7.32 -6.23 -6.79
N GLU A 100 7.67 -7.47 -6.44
CA GLU A 100 7.97 -8.52 -7.40
C GLU A 100 6.66 -9.06 -8.03
N ARG A 101 6.79 -9.75 -9.16
CA ARG A 101 5.66 -10.33 -9.89
C ARG A 101 4.82 -11.24 -8.98
N GLU A 102 5.49 -12.07 -8.20
CA GLU A 102 4.90 -13.05 -7.29
C GLU A 102 4.09 -12.39 -6.18
N ASP A 103 4.56 -11.24 -5.67
CA ASP A 103 3.85 -10.47 -4.66
C ASP A 103 2.56 -9.88 -5.21
N ILE A 104 2.64 -9.29 -6.42
CA ILE A 104 1.48 -8.69 -7.09
C ILE A 104 0.41 -9.75 -7.34
N ILE A 105 0.80 -10.93 -7.84
CA ILE A 105 -0.12 -12.05 -8.06
C ILE A 105 -0.74 -12.51 -6.75
N ARG A 106 0.02 -12.55 -5.66
CA ARG A 106 -0.48 -12.97 -4.34
C ARG A 106 -1.53 -12.00 -3.78
N ILE A 107 -1.34 -10.69 -3.96
CA ILE A 107 -2.26 -9.67 -3.40
C ILE A 107 -3.46 -9.38 -4.32
N LEU A 108 -3.37 -9.67 -5.61
CA LEU A 108 -4.43 -9.37 -6.59
C LEU A 108 -5.81 -9.95 -6.19
N PRO A 109 -5.94 -11.22 -5.75
CA PRO A 109 -7.22 -11.77 -5.29
C PRO A 109 -7.83 -10.99 -4.13
N LEU A 110 -7.02 -10.42 -3.23
CA LEU A 110 -7.52 -9.66 -2.08
C LEU A 110 -8.30 -8.44 -2.56
N PHE A 111 -7.78 -7.69 -3.53
CA PHE A 111 -8.46 -6.53 -4.09
C PHE A 111 -9.74 -6.90 -4.84
N VAL A 112 -9.70 -8.00 -5.60
CA VAL A 112 -10.77 -8.38 -6.53
C VAL A 112 -11.93 -9.08 -5.84
N LEU A 113 -11.66 -9.89 -4.80
CA LEU A 113 -12.66 -10.76 -4.19
C LEU A 113 -13.20 -10.24 -2.85
N LYS A 114 -12.55 -9.26 -2.22
CA LYS A 114 -13.00 -8.73 -0.93
C LYS A 114 -13.79 -7.42 -1.09
N PRO A 115 -15.00 -7.29 -0.49
CA PRO A 115 -15.81 -6.08 -0.61
C PRO A 115 -15.07 -4.83 -0.11
N ALA A 116 -14.30 -4.98 0.97
CA ALA A 116 -13.56 -3.90 1.63
C ALA A 116 -12.56 -3.17 0.71
N TYR A 117 -12.13 -3.81 -0.39
CA TYR A 117 -11.06 -3.32 -1.25
C TYR A 117 -11.51 -2.98 -2.67
N GLN A 118 -12.80 -3.15 -2.99
CA GLN A 118 -13.36 -2.88 -4.33
C GLN A 118 -13.08 -1.45 -4.81
N ASN A 119 -13.19 -0.46 -3.92
CA ASN A 119 -12.93 0.95 -4.25
C ASN A 119 -11.45 1.23 -4.60
N SER A 120 -10.54 0.29 -4.35
CA SER A 120 -9.11 0.41 -4.65
C SER A 120 -8.70 -0.34 -5.91
N VAL A 121 -9.55 -1.21 -6.48
CA VAL A 121 -9.22 -2.03 -7.67
C VAL A 121 -8.77 -1.16 -8.84
N GLY A 122 -9.56 -0.14 -9.20
CA GLY A 122 -9.21 0.75 -10.32
C GLY A 122 -7.88 1.48 -10.12
N LEU A 123 -7.58 1.91 -8.88
CA LEU A 123 -6.31 2.55 -8.54
C LEU A 123 -5.13 1.57 -8.65
N VAL A 124 -5.30 0.34 -8.17
CA VAL A 124 -4.28 -0.72 -8.26
C VAL A 124 -3.98 -1.03 -9.73
N PHE A 125 -5.01 -1.26 -10.55
CA PHE A 125 -4.85 -1.56 -11.96
C PHE A 125 -4.18 -0.40 -12.71
N LYS A 126 -4.63 0.83 -12.47
CA LYS A 126 -3.98 2.02 -13.03
C LYS A 126 -2.50 2.05 -12.66
N LYS A 127 -2.14 1.86 -11.38
CA LYS A 127 -0.74 1.85 -10.93
C LYS A 127 0.08 0.73 -11.57
N LEU A 128 -0.46 -0.48 -11.69
CA LEU A 128 0.24 -1.61 -12.30
C LEU A 128 0.47 -1.40 -13.81
N LEU A 129 -0.50 -0.81 -14.52
CA LEU A 129 -0.43 -0.58 -15.96
C LEU A 129 0.44 0.62 -16.34
N THR A 130 0.47 1.66 -15.51
CA THR A 130 1.27 2.88 -15.78
C THR A 130 2.61 2.90 -15.04
N GLY A 131 2.77 2.05 -14.03
CA GLY A 131 3.94 1.96 -13.19
C GLY A 131 5.10 1.28 -13.89
N ARG A 132 6.31 1.71 -13.56
CA ARG A 132 7.56 1.07 -13.99
C ARG A 132 8.25 0.51 -12.75
N ASN A 133 8.75 -0.70 -12.87
CA ASN A 133 9.48 -1.36 -11.81
C ASN A 133 10.73 -0.55 -11.47
N VAL A 134 11.02 -0.43 -10.17
CA VAL A 134 12.09 0.43 -9.66
C VAL A 134 13.48 -0.01 -10.13
N ASP A 135 13.63 -1.29 -10.44
CA ASP A 135 14.91 -1.91 -10.80
C ASP A 135 15.07 -2.08 -12.30
N THR A 136 14.01 -2.51 -13.00
CA THR A 136 14.09 -2.81 -14.43
C THR A 136 13.68 -1.65 -15.32
N GLY A 137 12.94 -0.66 -14.79
CA GLY A 137 12.34 0.42 -15.59
C GLY A 137 11.18 -0.03 -16.48
N GLU A 138 10.81 -1.32 -16.43
CA GLU A 138 9.74 -1.92 -17.21
C GLU A 138 8.52 -2.23 -16.33
N PRO A 139 7.31 -2.37 -16.89
CA PRO A 139 6.15 -2.83 -16.13
C PRO A 139 6.44 -4.19 -15.46
N THR A 140 6.15 -4.33 -14.16
CA THR A 140 6.31 -5.62 -13.46
C THR A 140 5.37 -6.70 -14.04
N LEU A 141 4.20 -6.28 -14.50
CA LEU A 141 3.27 -7.09 -15.29
C LEU A 141 2.87 -6.29 -16.52
N SER A 142 2.98 -6.89 -17.70
CA SER A 142 2.37 -6.33 -18.90
C SER A 142 0.84 -6.34 -18.81
N ALA A 143 0.17 -5.52 -19.63
CA ALA A 143 -1.30 -5.48 -19.65
C ALA A 143 -1.93 -6.86 -19.95
N PRO A 144 -1.44 -7.66 -20.93
CA PRO A 144 -1.95 -9.00 -21.16
C PRO A 144 -1.74 -9.94 -19.97
N GLU A 145 -0.60 -9.86 -19.29
CA GLU A 145 -0.34 -10.68 -18.10
C GLU A 145 -1.26 -10.29 -16.95
N LEU A 146 -1.48 -9.01 -16.69
CA LEU A 146 -2.40 -8.56 -15.64
C LEU A 146 -3.82 -9.06 -15.91
N ILE A 147 -4.28 -8.98 -17.15
CA ILE A 147 -5.58 -9.54 -17.56
C ILE A 147 -5.59 -11.05 -17.34
N PHE A 148 -4.53 -11.76 -17.75
CA PHE A 148 -4.43 -13.20 -17.57
C PHE A 148 -4.48 -13.61 -16.10
N GLU A 149 -3.67 -12.99 -15.24
CA GLU A 149 -3.65 -13.28 -13.80
C GLU A 149 -4.98 -12.90 -13.13
N TYR A 150 -5.63 -11.81 -13.56
CA TYR A 150 -6.98 -11.44 -13.10
C TYR A 150 -8.01 -12.53 -13.42
N HIS A 151 -7.97 -13.12 -14.62
CA HIS A 151 -8.92 -14.16 -15.02
C HIS A 151 -8.74 -15.48 -14.24
N LYS A 152 -7.54 -15.75 -13.71
CA LYS A 152 -7.30 -16.91 -12.83
C LYS A 152 -7.86 -16.73 -11.42
N VAL A 153 -8.25 -15.52 -11.05
CA VAL A 153 -8.82 -15.27 -9.72
C VAL A 153 -10.22 -15.87 -9.66
N HIS A 154 -10.36 -16.95 -8.88
CA HIS A 154 -11.62 -17.65 -8.68
C HIS A 154 -12.10 -17.53 -7.24
N PRO A 155 -13.37 -17.16 -7.02
CA PRO A 155 -13.95 -17.12 -5.68
C PRO A 155 -14.00 -18.53 -5.10
N SER A 156 -13.66 -18.66 -3.82
CA SER A 156 -13.75 -19.93 -3.09
C SER A 156 -14.91 -19.95 -2.09
N THR A 157 -15.59 -18.82 -1.92
CA THR A 157 -16.70 -18.64 -0.98
C THR A 157 -17.89 -17.93 -1.65
N PRO A 158 -19.13 -18.08 -1.13
CA PRO A 158 -20.29 -17.37 -1.68
C PRO A 158 -20.13 -15.84 -1.67
N GLU A 159 -19.56 -15.28 -0.61
CA GLU A 159 -19.30 -13.84 -0.50
C GLU A 159 -18.37 -13.34 -1.61
N GLU A 160 -17.27 -14.06 -1.87
CA GLU A 160 -16.34 -13.71 -2.96
C GLU A 160 -16.99 -13.85 -4.34
N PHE A 161 -17.91 -14.80 -4.50
CA PHE A 161 -18.66 -14.98 -5.73
C PHE A 161 -19.61 -13.81 -6.00
N GLU A 162 -20.30 -13.32 -4.98
CA GLU A 162 -21.15 -12.12 -5.05
C GLU A 162 -20.33 -10.88 -5.42
N VAL A 163 -19.18 -10.69 -4.78
CA VAL A 163 -18.28 -9.57 -5.11
C VAL A 163 -17.83 -9.66 -6.56
N GLN A 164 -17.34 -10.82 -7.00
CA GLN A 164 -16.84 -10.98 -8.37
C GLN A 164 -17.93 -10.76 -9.43
N THR A 165 -19.16 -11.23 -9.18
CA THR A 165 -20.28 -11.04 -10.12
C THR A 165 -20.71 -9.57 -10.18
N ALA A 166 -20.71 -8.86 -9.04
CA ALA A 166 -20.91 -7.42 -9.02
C ALA A 166 -19.81 -6.68 -9.82
N SER A 167 -18.52 -6.98 -9.61
CA SER A 167 -17.42 -6.30 -10.31
C SER A 167 -17.41 -6.56 -11.82
N LYS A 168 -17.82 -7.77 -12.27
CA LYS A 168 -17.94 -8.12 -13.69
C LYS A 168 -19.07 -7.38 -14.42
N LEU A 169 -20.04 -6.81 -13.71
CA LEU A 169 -21.07 -5.94 -14.28
C LEU A 169 -20.61 -4.48 -14.46
N PHE A 170 -19.46 -4.08 -13.90
CA PHE A 170 -18.93 -2.71 -13.91
C PHE A 170 -17.62 -2.44 -14.70
N PRO A 171 -17.05 -3.32 -15.56
CA PRO A 171 -15.61 -3.28 -15.80
C PRO A 171 -15.06 -2.07 -16.59
N PHE A 172 -15.88 -1.18 -17.17
CA PHE A 172 -15.36 -0.05 -17.97
C PHE A 172 -16.19 1.25 -17.94
N ASN A 173 -16.74 1.66 -16.79
CA ASN A 173 -17.14 3.08 -16.66
C ASN A 173 -15.92 3.93 -16.30
N VAL A 174 -15.11 4.19 -17.33
CA VAL A 174 -14.10 5.26 -17.32
C VAL A 174 -14.84 6.52 -17.77
N HIS A 175 -15.12 7.43 -16.83
CA HIS A 175 -15.48 8.82 -17.16
C HIS A 175 -14.21 9.68 -17.20
#